data_AF-A0A0N0ACK6-F1
#
_entry.id   AF-A0A0N0ACK6-F1
#
_cell.length_a   1.000
_cell.length_b   1.000
_cell.length_c   1.000
_cell.angle_alpha   90.00
_cell.angle_beta   90.00
_cell.angle_gamma   90.00
#
_symmetry.space_group_name_H-M   'P 1'
#
loop_
_entity.id
_entity.type
_entity.pdbx_description
1 polymer ?
#
loop_
_entity_poly.entity_id
_entity_poly.type
_entity_poly.pdbx_seq_one_letter_code
_entity_poly.pdbx_strand_id
1 'polypeptide(L)'
;MDVTLHLAQDPEADALLGRSPLAALVGMLLDQQVPMEWAFKGPATIARRLGTDDLDAHEIAAHEPEAFAALLSEKPAVHRYPGSMAKRIQQLCQYLVEHYDGDAEAVWKDVGTGGELLKRLAELPGFGKQKAQIFLALLGKQLGVRPTGWREAAGSYGEPDSFRSVADITGPESLVKVRAHKQEMKAAAKAAKASGR
;
A
#
# COMPACT_ATOMS: atom_id res chain seq x y z
N MET A 1 8.18 10.33 -7.82
CA MET A 1 9.12 9.21 -7.60
C MET A 1 9.28 8.45 -8.92
N ASP A 2 10.44 7.89 -9.25
CA ASP A 2 10.64 7.08 -10.47
C ASP A 2 11.60 5.92 -10.18
N VAL A 3 11.06 4.87 -9.55
CA VAL A 3 11.79 3.67 -9.13
C VAL A 3 10.97 2.46 -9.51
N THR A 4 11.55 1.45 -10.18
CA THR A 4 10.83 0.20 -10.44
C THR A 4 10.71 -0.61 -9.16
N LEU A 5 9.48 -0.80 -8.68
CA LEU A 5 9.16 -1.70 -7.58
C LEU A 5 9.02 -3.15 -8.09
N HIS A 6 8.93 -4.13 -7.19
CA HIS A 6 8.75 -5.54 -7.53
C HIS A 6 7.68 -6.20 -6.65
N LEU A 7 6.59 -5.49 -6.38
CA LEU A 7 5.56 -5.91 -5.43
C LEU A 7 4.43 -6.70 -6.10
N ALA A 8 4.03 -6.28 -7.30
CA ALA A 8 2.96 -6.92 -8.07
C ALA A 8 3.45 -8.16 -8.83
N GLN A 9 4.77 -8.28 -9.06
CA GLN A 9 5.39 -9.31 -9.92
C GLN A 9 4.85 -9.21 -11.37
N ASP A 10 4.59 -7.99 -11.80
CA ASP A 10 4.00 -7.64 -13.08
C ASP A 10 4.62 -6.30 -13.51
N PRO A 11 5.45 -6.25 -14.58
CA PRO A 11 6.25 -5.08 -14.91
C PRO A 11 5.44 -3.79 -15.11
N GLU A 12 4.24 -3.89 -15.67
CA GLU A 12 3.37 -2.73 -15.91
C GLU A 12 2.81 -2.19 -14.59
N ALA A 13 2.29 -3.08 -13.74
CA ALA A 13 1.80 -2.70 -12.43
C ALA A 13 2.91 -2.18 -11.51
N ASP A 14 4.07 -2.82 -11.53
CA ASP A 14 5.24 -2.43 -10.76
C ASP A 14 5.80 -1.06 -11.19
N ALA A 15 5.77 -0.74 -12.50
CA ALA A 15 6.11 0.58 -13.00
C ALA A 15 5.11 1.65 -12.55
N LEU A 16 3.80 1.34 -12.49
CA LEU A 16 2.79 2.26 -11.97
C LEU A 16 3.01 2.55 -10.49
N LEU A 17 3.22 1.52 -9.67
CA LEU A 17 3.47 1.67 -8.22
C LEU A 17 4.70 2.54 -7.93
N GLY A 18 5.72 2.46 -8.79
CA GLY A 18 6.95 3.22 -8.68
C GLY A 18 6.83 4.71 -8.97
N ARG A 19 5.93 5.08 -9.90
CA ARG A 19 5.73 6.45 -10.35
C ARG A 19 4.56 7.19 -9.72
N SER A 20 3.54 6.45 -9.26
CA SER A 20 2.27 7.00 -8.78
C SER A 20 2.12 6.87 -7.26
N PRO A 21 2.22 8.00 -6.52
CA PRO A 21 1.91 8.08 -5.09
C PRO A 21 0.57 7.45 -4.71
N LEU A 22 -0.48 7.74 -5.49
CA LEU A 22 -1.82 7.23 -5.22
C LEU A 22 -1.90 5.72 -5.46
N ALA A 23 -1.29 5.21 -6.55
CA ALA A 23 -1.23 3.77 -6.80
C ALA A 23 -0.53 3.02 -5.67
N ALA A 24 0.57 3.55 -5.13
CA ALA A 24 1.28 2.96 -4.01
C ALA A 24 0.39 2.89 -2.75
N LEU A 25 -0.33 3.98 -2.42
CA LEU A 25 -1.27 4.01 -1.30
C LEU A 25 -2.43 3.02 -1.48
N VAL A 26 -3.02 2.96 -2.69
CA VAL A 26 -4.12 2.03 -3.00
C VAL A 26 -3.65 0.57 -2.94
N GLY A 27 -2.46 0.25 -3.47
CA GLY A 27 -1.88 -1.09 -3.36
C GLY A 27 -1.70 -1.52 -1.90
N MET A 28 -1.17 -0.63 -1.06
CA MET A 28 -1.04 -0.87 0.38
C MET A 28 -2.40 -1.00 1.09
N LEU A 29 -3.41 -0.21 0.69
CA LEU A 29 -4.77 -0.31 1.21
C LEU A 29 -5.36 -1.70 0.89
N LEU A 30 -5.11 -2.21 -0.31
CA LEU A 30 -5.57 -3.52 -0.79
C LEU A 30 -4.81 -4.71 -0.18
N ASP A 31 -3.60 -4.53 0.37
CA ASP A 31 -2.81 -5.62 0.99
C ASP A 31 -3.44 -6.08 2.31
N GLN A 32 -4.54 -6.81 2.21
CA GLN A 32 -5.24 -7.41 3.33
C GLN A 32 -5.99 -8.66 2.90
N GLN A 33 -5.68 -9.78 3.56
CA GLN A 33 -6.38 -11.04 3.37
C GLN A 33 -6.34 -11.63 1.94
N VAL A 34 -5.48 -11.09 1.07
CA VAL A 34 -5.12 -11.64 -0.26
C VAL A 34 -3.60 -11.78 -0.34
N PRO A 35 -3.05 -12.54 -1.32
CA PRO A 35 -1.63 -12.45 -1.66
C PRO A 35 -1.24 -11.01 -1.99
N MET A 36 -0.07 -10.56 -1.54
CA MET A 36 0.35 -9.17 -1.70
C MET A 36 0.48 -8.80 -3.17
N GLU A 37 0.93 -9.73 -4.01
CA GLU A 37 1.11 -9.54 -5.44
C GLU A 37 -0.22 -9.20 -6.13
N TRP A 38 -1.31 -9.84 -5.70
CA TRP A 38 -2.65 -9.51 -6.18
C TRP A 38 -3.08 -8.11 -5.72
N ALA A 39 -2.86 -7.77 -4.45
CA ALA A 39 -3.18 -6.44 -3.93
C ALA A 39 -2.45 -5.33 -4.69
N PHE A 40 -1.14 -5.48 -4.90
CA PHE A 40 -0.30 -4.51 -5.59
C PHE A 40 -0.51 -4.46 -7.11
N LYS A 41 -1.13 -5.49 -7.71
CA LYS A 41 -1.65 -5.44 -9.09
C LYS A 41 -2.98 -4.68 -9.21
N GLY A 42 -3.66 -4.46 -8.09
CA GLY A 42 -4.97 -3.79 -8.03
C GLY A 42 -5.01 -2.41 -8.68
N PRO A 43 -4.10 -1.47 -8.34
CA PRO A 43 -4.06 -0.13 -8.92
C PRO A 43 -4.03 -0.12 -10.45
N ALA A 44 -3.16 -0.91 -11.07
CA ALA A 44 -3.07 -0.98 -12.53
C ALA A 44 -4.32 -1.59 -13.18
N THR A 45 -4.99 -2.50 -12.48
CA THR A 45 -6.28 -3.06 -12.94
C THR A 45 -7.37 -2.00 -12.90
N ILE A 46 -7.39 -1.16 -11.85
CA ILE A 46 -8.35 -0.05 -11.73
C ILE A 46 -8.11 1.00 -12.81
N ALA A 47 -6.87 1.48 -12.99
CA ALA A 47 -6.52 2.47 -14.01
C ALA A 47 -6.96 2.02 -15.41
N ARG A 48 -6.65 0.77 -15.78
CA ARG A 48 -7.06 0.20 -17.07
C ARG A 48 -8.57 0.17 -17.28
N ARG A 49 -9.35 -0.10 -16.22
CA ARG A 49 -10.82 -0.12 -16.29
C ARG A 49 -11.43 1.27 -16.37
N LEU A 50 -10.78 2.27 -15.77
CA LEU A 50 -11.12 3.69 -15.93
C LEU A 50 -10.68 4.25 -17.29
N GLY A 51 -9.83 3.52 -18.03
CA GLY A 51 -9.30 3.95 -19.32
C GLY A 51 -8.15 4.95 -19.20
N THR A 52 -7.49 4.96 -18.05
CA THR A 52 -6.37 5.86 -17.72
C THR A 52 -5.06 5.07 -17.53
N ASP A 53 -3.93 5.79 -17.55
CA ASP A 53 -2.59 5.26 -17.29
C ASP A 53 -2.12 5.46 -15.83
N ASP A 54 -2.87 6.23 -15.05
CA ASP A 54 -2.68 6.47 -13.62
C ASP A 54 -4.04 6.59 -12.90
N LEU A 55 -4.02 6.63 -11.57
CA LEU A 55 -5.17 6.91 -10.73
C LEU A 55 -5.23 8.40 -10.41
N ASP A 56 -6.43 8.97 -10.47
CA ASP A 56 -6.72 10.34 -10.00
C ASP A 56 -7.64 10.31 -8.78
N ALA A 57 -7.28 11.04 -7.73
CA ALA A 57 -8.03 11.06 -6.49
C ALA A 57 -9.41 11.74 -6.66
N HIS A 58 -9.50 12.80 -7.47
CA HIS A 58 -10.76 13.51 -7.69
C HIS A 58 -11.74 12.64 -8.48
N GLU A 59 -11.27 12.00 -9.55
CA GLU A 59 -12.06 11.10 -10.39
C GLU A 59 -12.63 9.95 -9.55
N ILE A 60 -11.78 9.27 -8.77
CA ILE A 60 -12.21 8.14 -7.94
C ILE A 60 -13.16 8.60 -6.82
N ALA A 61 -12.88 9.74 -6.18
CA ALA A 61 -13.72 10.29 -5.13
C ALA A 61 -15.12 10.72 -5.63
N ALA A 62 -15.20 11.21 -6.87
CA ALA A 62 -16.43 11.66 -7.51
C ALA A 62 -17.18 10.52 -8.23
N HIS A 63 -16.56 9.37 -8.43
CA HIS A 63 -17.18 8.24 -9.11
C HIS A 63 -18.42 7.74 -8.36
N GLU A 64 -19.48 7.39 -9.10
CA GLU A 64 -20.70 6.82 -8.50
C GLU A 64 -20.35 5.51 -7.76
N PRO A 65 -20.73 5.35 -6.46
CA PRO A 65 -20.17 4.28 -5.61
C PRO A 65 -20.50 2.87 -6.09
N GLU A 66 -21.72 2.63 -6.55
CA GLU A 66 -22.20 1.35 -7.03
C GLU A 66 -21.50 0.96 -8.35
N ALA A 67 -21.31 1.92 -9.25
CA ALA A 67 -20.58 1.77 -10.50
C ALA A 67 -19.09 1.50 -10.24
N PHE A 68 -18.47 2.20 -9.29
CA PHE A 68 -17.07 1.95 -8.93
C PHE A 68 -16.90 0.57 -8.28
N ALA A 69 -17.84 0.17 -7.43
CA ALA A 69 -17.87 -1.17 -6.86
C ALA A 69 -18.06 -2.26 -7.94
N ALA A 70 -18.92 -2.01 -8.93
CA ALA A 70 -19.10 -2.90 -10.08
C ALA A 70 -17.82 -3.01 -10.90
N LEU A 71 -17.16 -1.88 -11.19
CA LEU A 71 -15.87 -1.80 -11.87
C LEU A 71 -14.81 -2.65 -11.17
N LEU A 72 -14.68 -2.59 -9.84
CA LEU A 72 -13.74 -3.45 -9.11
C LEU A 72 -14.15 -4.94 -9.07
N SER A 73 -15.44 -5.22 -9.26
CA SER A 73 -16.01 -6.58 -9.19
C SER A 73 -15.96 -7.33 -10.52
N GLU A 74 -15.74 -6.64 -11.65
CA GLU A 74 -15.56 -7.29 -12.94
C GLU A 74 -14.46 -8.36 -12.88
N LYS A 75 -14.71 -9.49 -13.54
CA LYS A 75 -13.81 -10.65 -13.47
C LYS A 75 -12.59 -10.48 -14.39
N PRO A 76 -11.36 -10.82 -13.93
CA PRO A 76 -11.02 -11.20 -12.57
C PRO A 76 -11.12 -10.01 -11.60
N ALA A 77 -11.74 -10.22 -10.43
CA ALA A 77 -11.99 -9.14 -9.47
C ALA A 77 -10.68 -8.53 -8.93
N VAL A 78 -10.69 -7.23 -8.63
CA VAL A 78 -9.52 -6.51 -8.08
C VAL A 78 -9.14 -7.04 -6.69
N HIS A 79 -10.12 -7.55 -5.94
CA HIS A 79 -9.92 -8.10 -4.60
C HIS A 79 -10.94 -9.21 -4.32
N ARG A 80 -10.69 -10.05 -3.31
CA ARG A 80 -11.68 -11.04 -2.84
C ARG A 80 -12.94 -10.41 -2.19
N TYR A 81 -12.90 -9.11 -1.91
CA TYR A 81 -13.98 -8.31 -1.33
C TYR A 81 -14.13 -6.98 -2.10
N PRO A 82 -14.48 -7.03 -3.39
CA PRO A 82 -14.33 -5.88 -4.30
C PRO A 82 -15.20 -4.69 -3.88
N GLY A 83 -16.47 -4.89 -3.53
CA GLY A 83 -17.34 -3.79 -3.08
C GLY A 83 -16.87 -3.10 -1.79
N SER A 84 -16.37 -3.87 -0.80
CA SER A 84 -15.82 -3.26 0.43
C SER A 84 -14.53 -2.50 0.15
N MET A 85 -13.67 -3.01 -0.75
CA MET A 85 -12.43 -2.32 -1.11
C MET A 85 -12.70 -1.07 -1.95
N ALA A 86 -13.69 -1.10 -2.85
CA ALA A 86 -14.12 0.07 -3.62
C ALA A 86 -14.48 1.24 -2.69
N LYS A 87 -15.35 0.98 -1.69
CA LYS A 87 -15.71 1.99 -0.69
C LYS A 87 -14.50 2.55 0.06
N ARG A 88 -13.55 1.69 0.46
CA ARG A 88 -12.35 2.12 1.19
C ARG A 88 -11.41 2.94 0.33
N ILE A 89 -11.27 2.61 -0.96
CA ILE A 89 -10.48 3.38 -1.92
C ILE A 89 -11.12 4.76 -2.13
N GLN A 90 -12.44 4.84 -2.29
CA GLN A 90 -13.13 6.13 -2.38
C GLN A 90 -12.96 6.96 -1.12
N GLN A 91 -13.06 6.37 0.06
CA GLN A 91 -12.81 7.07 1.33
C GLN A 91 -11.39 7.61 1.43
N LEU A 92 -10.39 6.83 1.01
CA LEU A 92 -9.00 7.30 0.92
C LEU A 92 -8.88 8.49 -0.04
N CYS A 93 -9.45 8.39 -1.24
CA CYS A 93 -9.38 9.46 -2.24
C CYS A 93 -10.12 10.73 -1.77
N GLN A 94 -11.29 10.60 -1.15
CA GLN A 94 -12.03 11.70 -0.54
C GLN A 94 -11.20 12.43 0.52
N TYR A 95 -10.54 11.67 1.41
CA TYR A 95 -9.65 12.25 2.42
C TYR A 95 -8.46 12.98 1.78
N LEU A 96 -7.88 12.43 0.72
CA LEU A 96 -6.80 13.09 -0.03
C LEU A 96 -7.29 14.37 -0.71
N VAL A 97 -8.47 14.39 -1.31
CA VAL A 97 -9.09 15.60 -1.87
C VAL A 97 -9.31 16.65 -0.77
N GLU A 98 -9.89 16.27 0.36
CA GLU A 98 -10.23 17.19 1.44
C GLU A 98 -8.99 17.82 2.13
N HIS A 99 -7.94 17.02 2.35
CA HIS A 99 -6.81 17.44 3.17
C HIS A 99 -5.52 17.71 2.40
N TYR A 100 -5.44 17.25 1.15
CA TYR A 100 -4.22 17.30 0.33
C TYR A 100 -4.50 17.71 -1.13
N ASP A 101 -5.69 18.26 -1.43
CA ASP A 101 -6.08 18.70 -2.79
C ASP A 101 -5.93 17.59 -3.84
N GLY A 102 -6.13 16.33 -3.41
CA GLY A 102 -5.99 15.14 -4.25
C GLY A 102 -4.54 14.69 -4.50
N ASP A 103 -3.54 15.45 -4.05
CA ASP A 103 -2.13 15.11 -4.18
C ASP A 103 -1.71 14.10 -3.10
N ALA A 104 -1.62 12.82 -3.47
CA ALA A 104 -1.13 11.77 -2.60
C ALA A 104 0.34 11.96 -2.16
N GLU A 105 1.20 12.64 -2.95
CA GLU A 105 2.59 12.90 -2.58
C GLU A 105 2.69 13.92 -1.44
N ALA A 106 1.74 14.85 -1.34
CA ALA A 106 1.69 15.88 -0.30
C ALA A 106 1.58 15.30 1.13
N VAL A 107 1.20 14.02 1.25
CA VAL A 107 1.25 13.28 2.53
C VAL A 107 2.67 13.24 3.09
N TRP A 108 3.71 13.21 2.25
CA TRP A 108 5.12 13.09 2.68
C TRP A 108 6.11 14.10 2.10
N LYS A 109 5.74 14.84 1.05
CA LYS A 109 6.65 15.76 0.32
C LYS A 109 7.39 16.77 1.21
N ASP A 110 6.70 17.34 2.21
CA ASP A 110 7.23 18.42 3.06
C ASP A 110 7.41 18.01 4.53
N VAL A 111 7.45 16.70 4.80
CA VAL A 111 7.53 16.21 6.17
C VAL A 111 8.98 16.22 6.68
N GLY A 112 9.22 16.87 7.82
CA GLY A 112 10.56 16.99 8.41
C GLY A 112 11.01 15.77 9.23
N THR A 113 10.06 15.00 9.78
CA THR A 113 10.36 13.89 10.70
C THR A 113 9.58 12.62 10.41
N GLY A 114 10.19 11.47 10.71
CA GLY A 114 9.53 10.17 10.63
C GLY A 114 8.28 10.07 11.52
N GLY A 115 8.30 10.70 12.70
CA GLY A 115 7.15 10.72 13.60
C GLY A 115 5.95 11.46 13.01
N GLU A 116 6.18 12.61 12.37
CA GLU A 116 5.15 13.33 11.64
C GLU A 116 4.63 12.53 10.44
N LEU A 117 5.53 11.91 9.67
CA LEU A 117 5.14 11.09 8.52
C LEU A 117 4.26 9.92 8.97
N LEU A 118 4.65 9.23 10.05
CA LEU A 118 3.86 8.14 10.60
C LEU A 118 2.47 8.60 11.04
N LYS A 119 2.38 9.79 11.66
CA LYS A 119 1.12 10.38 12.07
C LYS A 119 0.20 10.61 10.86
N ARG A 120 0.69 11.31 9.82
CA ARG A 120 -0.10 11.57 8.60
C ARG A 120 -0.55 10.27 7.92
N LEU A 121 0.34 9.29 7.81
CA LEU A 121 0.01 7.97 7.24
C LEU A 121 -1.04 7.22 8.06
N ALA A 122 -1.02 7.33 9.39
CA ALA A 122 -1.99 6.68 10.27
C ALA A 122 -3.37 7.36 10.29
N GLU A 123 -3.46 8.61 9.81
CA GLU A 123 -4.73 9.34 9.64
C GLU A 123 -5.45 8.95 8.35
N LEU A 124 -4.76 8.36 7.37
CA LEU A 124 -5.36 7.92 6.11
C LEU A 124 -6.42 6.82 6.35
N PRO A 125 -7.62 6.93 5.75
CA PRO A 125 -8.62 5.89 5.81
C PRO A 125 -8.08 4.53 5.35
N GLY A 126 -8.20 3.52 6.23
CA GLY A 126 -7.71 2.17 5.95
C GLY A 126 -6.26 1.89 6.39
N PHE A 127 -5.54 2.88 6.93
CA PHE A 127 -4.16 2.74 7.42
C PHE A 127 -4.12 2.65 8.95
N GLY A 128 -4.25 1.44 9.48
CA GLY A 128 -3.91 1.19 10.89
C GLY A 128 -2.40 1.32 11.14
N LYS A 129 -2.01 1.44 12.42
CA LYS A 129 -0.61 1.65 12.87
C LYS A 129 0.41 0.78 12.12
N GLN A 130 0.17 -0.53 12.06
CA GLN A 130 1.10 -1.46 11.39
C GLN A 130 1.26 -1.14 9.90
N LYS A 131 0.16 -0.86 9.20
CA LYS A 131 0.17 -0.52 7.77
C LYS A 131 0.89 0.79 7.52
N ALA A 132 0.63 1.80 8.36
CA ALA A 132 1.34 3.07 8.31
C ALA A 132 2.86 2.89 8.49
N GLN A 133 3.29 2.05 9.45
CA GLN A 133 4.71 1.74 9.66
C GLN A 133 5.35 0.99 8.48
N ILE A 134 4.65 0.01 7.90
CA ILE A 134 5.14 -0.71 6.70
C ILE A 134 5.25 0.24 5.52
N PHE A 135 4.25 1.10 5.29
CA PHE A 135 4.28 2.06 4.19
C PHE A 135 5.38 3.10 4.39
N LEU A 136 5.59 3.59 5.61
CA LEU A 136 6.72 4.45 5.96
C LEU A 136 8.06 3.77 5.65
N ALA A 137 8.19 2.49 5.99
CA ALA A 137 9.38 1.71 5.65
C ALA A 137 9.57 1.59 4.12
N LEU A 138 8.50 1.36 3.35
CA LEU A 138 8.56 1.29 1.89
C LEU A 138 9.04 2.62 1.30
N LEU A 139 8.46 3.74 1.78
CA LEU A 139 8.83 5.09 1.44
C LEU A 139 10.34 5.35 1.65
N GLY A 140 10.87 5.02 2.83
CA GLY A 140 12.28 5.25 3.16
C GLY A 140 13.27 4.29 2.52
N LYS A 141 12.91 3.00 2.42
CA LYS A 141 13.80 1.94 1.89
C LYS A 141 13.90 2.01 0.37
N GLN A 142 12.77 2.12 -0.32
CA GLN A 142 12.72 1.94 -1.78
C GLN A 142 12.43 3.23 -2.55
N LEU A 143 11.66 4.15 -1.96
CA LEU A 143 11.18 5.34 -2.69
C LEU A 143 11.92 6.65 -2.34
N GLY A 144 12.95 6.58 -1.49
CA GLY A 144 13.83 7.71 -1.20
C GLY A 144 13.29 8.76 -0.22
N VAL A 145 12.10 8.56 0.34
CA VAL A 145 11.48 9.50 1.29
C VAL A 145 12.02 9.24 2.70
N ARG A 146 13.02 10.03 3.11
CA ARG A 146 13.85 9.76 4.30
C ARG A 146 13.89 10.95 5.27
N PRO A 147 12.75 11.37 5.86
CA PRO A 147 12.76 12.41 6.88
C PRO A 147 13.53 11.97 8.13
N THR A 148 13.92 12.92 8.98
CA THR A 148 14.72 12.63 10.17
C THR A 148 14.00 11.64 11.09
N GLY A 149 14.65 10.54 11.47
CA GLY A 149 14.06 9.53 12.36
C GLY A 149 13.04 8.58 11.70
N TRP A 150 13.05 8.44 10.37
CA TRP A 150 12.09 7.58 9.65
C TRP A 150 12.20 6.10 10.02
N ARG A 151 13.40 5.56 10.27
CA ARG A 151 13.57 4.14 10.62
C ARG A 151 12.95 3.83 11.98
N GLU A 152 13.18 4.70 12.95
CA GLU A 152 12.64 4.61 14.30
C GLU A 152 11.11 4.68 14.27
N ALA A 153 10.54 5.58 13.45
CA ALA A 153 9.10 5.67 13.26
C ALA A 153 8.49 4.41 12.60
N ALA A 154 9.18 3.82 11.62
CA ALA A 154 8.81 2.54 11.01
C ALA A 154 8.91 1.34 11.98
N GLY A 155 9.55 1.50 13.15
CA GLY A 155 9.77 0.43 14.11
C GLY A 155 10.60 -0.71 13.52
N SER A 156 10.22 -1.96 13.77
CA SER A 156 10.95 -3.12 13.26
C SER A 156 10.96 -3.21 11.73
N TYR A 157 10.04 -2.54 11.03
CA TYR A 157 10.05 -2.45 9.58
C TYR A 157 11.12 -1.49 9.04
N GLY A 158 11.67 -0.60 9.88
CA GLY A 158 12.74 0.33 9.54
C GLY A 158 14.14 -0.27 9.68
N GLU A 159 14.28 -1.45 10.29
CA GLU A 159 15.56 -2.14 10.50
C GLU A 159 16.30 -2.36 9.17
N PRO A 160 17.63 -2.08 9.11
CA PRO A 160 18.43 -2.44 7.95
C PRO A 160 18.47 -3.96 7.77
N ASP A 161 18.58 -4.41 6.52
CA ASP A 161 18.70 -5.83 6.14
C ASP A 161 17.60 -6.76 6.70
N SER A 162 16.42 -6.19 6.99
CA SER A 162 15.24 -6.94 7.42
C SER A 162 14.48 -7.52 6.23
N PHE A 163 13.73 -8.62 6.44
CA PHE A 163 12.84 -9.22 5.43
C PHE A 163 11.45 -9.44 6.02
N ARG A 164 10.83 -8.37 6.54
CA ARG A 164 9.60 -8.43 7.34
C ARG A 164 8.34 -8.09 6.55
N SER A 165 8.47 -7.27 5.52
CA SER A 165 7.32 -6.65 4.84
C SER A 165 7.58 -6.37 3.36
N VAL A 166 6.58 -5.80 2.68
CA VAL A 166 6.73 -5.37 1.28
C VAL A 166 7.80 -4.31 1.09
N ALA A 167 8.12 -3.53 2.13
CA ALA A 167 9.22 -2.57 2.11
C ALA A 167 10.59 -3.22 1.88
N ASP A 168 10.70 -4.53 2.10
CA ASP A 168 11.95 -5.28 1.95
C ASP A 168 12.03 -6.06 0.62
N ILE A 169 11.02 -5.94 -0.24
CA ILE A 169 10.97 -6.66 -1.52
C ILE A 169 11.58 -5.79 -2.61
N THR A 170 12.84 -6.07 -2.97
CA THR A 170 13.59 -5.40 -4.04
C THR A 170 13.85 -6.32 -5.24
N GLY A 171 13.31 -7.54 -5.23
CA GLY A 171 13.49 -8.53 -6.29
C GLY A 171 13.17 -9.97 -5.85
N PRO A 172 13.36 -10.97 -6.74
CA PRO A 172 12.93 -12.35 -6.50
C PRO A 172 13.48 -12.98 -5.21
N GLU A 173 14.77 -12.78 -4.90
CA GLU A 173 15.39 -13.36 -3.71
C GLU A 173 14.80 -12.78 -2.41
N SER A 174 14.61 -11.45 -2.37
CA SER A 174 14.02 -10.77 -1.22
C SER A 174 12.54 -11.15 -1.01
N LEU A 175 11.79 -11.38 -2.10
CA LEU A 175 10.42 -11.85 -2.05
C LEU A 175 10.32 -13.22 -1.36
N VAL A 176 11.22 -14.15 -1.69
CA VAL A 176 11.28 -15.46 -1.05
C VAL A 176 11.53 -15.32 0.46
N LYS A 177 12.47 -14.46 0.87
CA LYS A 177 12.77 -14.20 2.29
C LYS A 177 11.57 -13.59 3.03
N VAL A 178 10.90 -12.61 2.45
CA VAL A 178 9.70 -11.98 3.06
C VAL A 178 8.55 -12.97 3.18
N ARG A 179 8.34 -13.84 2.18
CA ARG A 179 7.33 -14.90 2.25
C ARG A 179 7.64 -15.90 3.36
N ALA A 180 8.89 -16.34 3.50
CA ALA A 180 9.32 -17.23 4.57
C ALA A 180 9.06 -16.60 5.95
N HIS A 181 9.46 -15.35 6.15
CA HIS A 181 9.21 -14.62 7.40
C HIS A 181 7.71 -14.51 7.73
N LYS A 182 6.86 -14.13 6.75
CA LYS A 182 5.40 -14.05 6.95
C LYS A 182 4.80 -15.42 7.33
N GLN A 183 5.31 -16.52 6.77
CA GLN A 183 4.87 -17.87 7.10
C GLN A 183 5.27 -18.26 8.53
N GLU A 184 6.51 -18.01 8.93
CA GLU A 184 7.03 -18.26 10.28
C GLU A 184 6.22 -17.49 11.34
N MET A 185 5.98 -16.19 11.12
CA MET A 185 5.20 -15.37 12.05
C MET A 185 3.74 -15.85 12.17
N LYS A 186 3.13 -16.29 11.06
CA LYS A 186 1.79 -16.88 11.09
C LYS A 186 1.75 -18.21 11.83
N ALA A 187 2.79 -19.04 11.69
CA ALA A 187 2.91 -20.29 12.44
C ALA A 187 3.09 -20.03 13.93
N ALA A 188 3.96 -19.09 14.31
CA ALA A 188 4.17 -18.67 15.69
C ALA A 188 2.89 -18.11 16.34
N ALA A 189 2.15 -17.25 15.64
CA ALA A 189 0.88 -16.70 16.13
C ALA A 189 -0.19 -17.78 16.33
N LYS A 190 -0.25 -18.79 15.44
CA LYS A 190 -1.14 -19.95 15.62
C LYS A 190 -0.74 -20.79 16.83
N ALA A 191 0.56 -21.04 17.02
CA ALA A 191 1.08 -21.80 18.16
C ALA A 191 0.78 -21.09 19.49
N ALA A 192 1.04 -19.78 19.58
CA ALA A 192 0.73 -18.97 20.76
C ALA A 192 -0.76 -18.96 21.11
N LYS A 193 -1.65 -18.92 20.10
CA LYS A 193 -3.10 -19.01 20.28
C LYS A 193 -3.55 -20.40 20.77
N ALA A 194 -2.81 -21.45 20.40
CA ALA A 194 -3.09 -22.82 20.83
C ALA A 194 -2.58 -23.09 22.26
N SER A 195 -1.47 -22.49 22.67
CA SER A 195 -0.88 -22.65 24.01
C SER A 195 -1.49 -21.75 25.09
N GLY A 196 -2.21 -20.69 24.69
CA GLY A 196 -2.96 -19.80 25.58
C GLY A 196 -4.42 -20.21 25.80
N ARG A 197 -4.83 -21.39 25.32
CA ARG A 197 -6.12 -22.05 25.56
C ARG A 197 -5.91 -23.24 26.49
#